data_AF-A0A812PU46-F1
#
_entry.id   AF-A0A812PU46-F1
#
_cell.length_a   1.000
_cell.length_b   1.000
_cell.length_c   1.000
_cell.angle_alpha   90.00
_cell.angle_beta   90.00
_cell.angle_gamma   90.00
#
_symmetry.space_group_name_H-M   'P 1'
#
loop_
_entity.id
_entity.type
_entity.pdbx_description
1 polymer ?
#
loop_
_entity_poly.entity_id
_entity_poly.type
_entity_poly.pdbx_seq_one_letter_code
_entity_poly.pdbx_strand_id
1 'polypeptide(L)'
;MNVVFVVLVSFFLAAVWPTDGLYLRHDTQRDLHPKLASLLAALNQTARLKLGSDRSRSPAPYLQKLEATLLAMAQDTSQIPAELLHGVKDDVMTMVSNELKPRIVTEHQQIQAQIAEFSALFAKCEEVRGSGLNESYAEQQAIPVLIANHKACREQESALQDRLETCRTALQSSQMVDASTCESARLLDRIPDVSICSAQNGESAEFYHARMLEVFRDRLKNIRIRRLLCENTTGALNLQRSACDTQAREVQQQRETCNLLQRQLDSSACDLSLSMNTTCAKYQACRSQATLSYDLVHNTVKARESNLHDEWKALQHIECILEAMVGTDIMRAAQDCGRAIYSVAHLVVNYITIPTCQACEDLAEVPGTADYNATVFANIPANAPTSECAASCCLS
;
A
#
# COMPACT_ATOMS: atom_id res chain seq x y z
N MET A 1 14.32 -0.53 18.22
CA MET A 1 15.63 0.03 17.79
C MET A 1 15.36 1.39 17.18
N ASN A 2 15.83 2.43 17.87
CA ASN A 2 15.74 3.84 17.50
C ASN A 2 16.51 4.14 16.21
N VAL A 3 15.90 4.78 15.21
CA VAL A 3 16.55 5.82 14.39
C VAL A 3 15.48 6.80 13.89
N VAL A 4 15.39 7.95 14.55
CA VAL A 4 14.94 9.22 13.98
C VAL A 4 16.11 9.78 13.18
N PHE A 5 15.96 10.18 11.91
CA PHE A 5 16.73 11.32 11.39
C PHE A 5 16.06 11.92 10.14
N VAL A 6 15.68 13.18 10.33
CA VAL A 6 15.21 14.18 9.37
C VAL A 6 16.21 14.31 8.23
N VAL A 7 15.77 14.11 6.98
CA VAL A 7 16.59 14.44 5.81
C VAL A 7 16.54 15.95 5.61
N LEU A 8 17.70 16.55 5.88
CA LEU A 8 18.09 17.92 5.60
C LEU A 8 17.83 18.29 4.13
N VAL A 9 16.92 19.24 3.90
CA VAL A 9 17.01 20.12 2.72
C VAL A 9 17.84 21.33 3.14
N SER A 10 19.15 21.16 3.11
CA SER A 10 20.13 22.23 3.27
C SER A 10 21.07 22.18 2.08
N PHE A 11 20.56 22.49 0.90
CA PHE A 11 21.41 22.92 -0.20
C PHE A 11 21.68 24.41 -0.04
N PHE A 12 22.72 24.69 0.74
CA PHE A 12 23.48 25.93 0.67
C PHE A 12 24.05 26.06 -0.74
N LEU A 13 23.37 26.81 -1.61
CA LEU A 13 24.03 27.43 -2.76
C LEU A 13 24.69 28.72 -2.27
N ALA A 14 25.90 28.57 -1.72
CA ALA A 14 26.87 29.64 -1.68
C ALA A 14 27.34 29.91 -3.12
N ALA A 15 26.51 30.61 -3.89
CA ALA A 15 27.02 31.34 -5.04
C ALA A 15 27.85 32.49 -4.47
N VAL A 16 29.17 32.38 -4.61
CA VAL A 16 30.10 33.51 -4.46
C VAL A 16 29.74 34.49 -5.58
N TRP A 17 29.02 35.56 -5.24
CA TRP A 17 28.84 36.69 -6.15
C TRP A 17 30.13 37.51 -6.09
N PRO A 18 30.67 37.98 -7.23
CA PRO A 18 31.80 38.90 -7.19
C PRO A 18 31.34 40.18 -6.49
N THR A 19 32.01 40.52 -5.40
CA THR A 19 31.86 41.80 -4.69
C THR A 19 32.56 42.89 -5.48
N ASP A 20 32.10 43.18 -6.69
CA ASP A 20 32.49 44.40 -7.38
C ASP A 20 31.43 45.45 -7.09
N GLY A 21 31.69 46.21 -6.03
CA GLY A 21 30.96 47.45 -5.76
C GLY A 21 31.18 48.41 -6.92
N LEU A 22 30.17 48.53 -7.78
CA LEU A 22 30.14 49.53 -8.85
C LEU A 22 30.11 50.93 -8.22
N TYR A 23 31.26 51.58 -8.25
CA TYR A 23 31.41 53.02 -8.05
C TYR A 23 30.57 53.74 -9.12
N LEU A 24 29.60 54.53 -8.65
CA LEU A 24 28.86 55.48 -9.48
C LEU A 24 29.87 56.42 -10.15
N ARG A 25 29.82 56.49 -11.48
CA ARG A 25 30.70 57.33 -12.28
C ARG A 25 30.19 58.77 -12.29
N HIS A 26 30.21 59.45 -11.14
CA HIS A 26 30.04 60.89 -11.07
C HIS A 26 30.79 61.47 -9.87
N ASP A 27 32.03 61.90 -10.13
CA ASP A 27 32.92 62.60 -9.17
C ASP A 27 32.49 64.07 -8.93
N THR A 28 31.20 64.38 -9.08
CA THR A 28 30.62 65.72 -8.88
C THR A 28 29.48 65.65 -7.87
N GLN A 29 29.78 65.14 -6.68
CA GLN A 29 28.84 65.05 -5.57
C GLN A 29 28.67 66.37 -4.78
N ARG A 30 29.13 67.52 -5.31
CA ARG A 30 29.08 68.79 -4.57
C ARG A 30 27.84 69.66 -4.79
N ASP A 31 27.08 69.46 -5.88
CA ASP A 31 25.86 70.26 -6.15
C ASP A 31 24.71 69.39 -6.69
N LEU A 32 24.59 68.15 -6.19
CA LEU A 32 23.43 67.34 -6.51
C LEU A 32 22.20 67.89 -5.76
N HIS A 33 21.20 68.38 -6.50
CA HIS A 33 19.94 68.85 -5.92
C HIS A 33 19.43 67.82 -4.88
N PRO A 34 19.04 68.22 -3.66
CA PRO A 34 18.81 67.30 -2.55
C PRO A 34 17.78 66.20 -2.85
N LYS A 35 16.80 66.49 -3.73
CA LYS A 35 15.83 65.50 -4.24
C LYS A 35 16.49 64.40 -5.10
N LEU A 36 17.46 64.74 -5.96
CA LEU A 36 18.21 63.79 -6.81
C LEU A 36 19.17 62.92 -5.99
N ALA A 37 19.82 63.48 -4.97
CA ALA A 37 20.63 62.70 -4.03
C ALA A 37 19.78 61.69 -3.24
N SER A 38 18.58 62.10 -2.81
CA SER A 38 17.65 61.20 -2.14
C SER A 38 17.13 60.07 -3.05
N LEU A 39 16.95 60.36 -4.35
CA LEU A 39 16.52 59.38 -5.35
C LEU A 39 17.60 58.32 -5.63
N LEU A 40 18.85 58.73 -5.87
CA LEU A 40 19.96 57.81 -6.09
C LEU A 40 20.29 57.00 -4.83
N ALA A 41 20.22 57.63 -3.64
CA ALA A 41 20.35 56.92 -2.38
C ALA A 41 19.21 55.90 -2.20
N ALA A 42 17.97 56.29 -2.54
CA ALA A 42 16.83 55.39 -2.46
C ALA A 42 17.00 54.20 -3.40
N LEU A 43 17.40 54.42 -4.66
CA LEU A 43 17.65 53.37 -5.67
C LEU A 43 18.77 52.41 -5.30
N ASN A 44 19.90 52.96 -4.84
CA ASN A 44 21.02 52.16 -4.36
C ASN A 44 20.61 51.35 -3.13
N GLN A 45 19.76 51.91 -2.27
CA GLN A 45 19.19 51.20 -1.14
C GLN A 45 18.17 50.14 -1.59
N THR A 46 17.36 50.34 -2.64
CA THR A 46 16.50 49.28 -3.23
C THR A 46 17.32 48.15 -3.84
N ALA A 47 18.39 48.48 -4.57
CA ALA A 47 19.32 47.51 -5.13
C ALA A 47 20.03 46.70 -4.03
N ARG A 48 20.30 47.34 -2.88
CA ARG A 48 20.94 46.71 -1.71
C ARG A 48 19.97 45.99 -0.76
N LEU A 49 18.70 46.38 -0.69
CA LEU A 49 17.70 45.89 0.28
C LEU A 49 17.36 44.40 0.13
N LYS A 50 17.77 43.72 -0.95
CA LYS A 50 17.64 42.26 -1.10
C LYS A 50 18.94 41.46 -1.00
N LEU A 51 20.07 42.09 -0.65
CA LEU A 51 21.28 41.36 -0.24
C LEU A 51 21.21 40.87 1.22
N GLY A 52 20.15 41.17 1.98
CA GLY A 52 20.00 40.81 3.39
C GLY A 52 18.72 40.05 3.75
N SER A 53 18.89 38.79 4.15
CA SER A 53 18.12 37.93 5.08
C SER A 53 16.59 37.74 5.00
N ASP A 54 15.80 38.51 4.24
CA ASP A 54 14.33 38.29 4.22
C ASP A 54 13.75 38.34 2.81
N ARG A 55 13.73 37.17 2.15
CA ARG A 55 13.15 36.97 0.82
C ARG A 55 11.62 37.08 0.79
N SER A 56 10.96 37.18 1.95
CA SER A 56 9.50 37.20 2.03
C SER A 56 8.88 38.57 1.75
N ARG A 57 9.64 39.66 1.95
CA ARG A 57 9.11 41.02 1.87
C ARG A 57 9.23 41.59 0.45
N SER A 58 8.10 41.94 -0.13
CA SER A 58 8.08 42.64 -1.42
C SER A 58 8.79 43.99 -1.33
N PRO A 59 9.71 44.33 -2.25
CA PRO A 59 10.21 45.68 -2.44
C PRO A 59 9.22 46.56 -3.20
N ALA A 60 8.07 46.04 -3.66
CA ALA A 60 7.05 46.84 -4.35
C ALA A 60 6.61 48.10 -3.57
N PRO A 61 6.39 48.08 -2.24
CA PRO A 61 6.08 49.30 -1.49
C PRO A 61 7.21 50.34 -1.54
N TYR A 62 8.46 49.88 -1.64
CA TYR A 62 9.61 50.77 -1.79
C TYR A 62 9.69 51.34 -3.21
N LEU A 63 9.43 50.53 -4.23
CA LEU A 63 9.37 50.97 -5.64
C LEU A 63 8.21 51.95 -5.87
N GLN A 64 7.06 51.74 -5.23
CA GLN A 64 5.93 52.69 -5.25
C GLN A 64 6.28 54.01 -4.56
N LYS A 65 7.03 53.96 -3.45
CA LYS A 65 7.54 55.19 -2.82
C LYS A 65 8.53 55.93 -3.71
N LEU A 66 9.35 55.20 -4.45
CA LEU A 66 10.25 55.77 -5.45
C LEU A 66 9.47 56.43 -6.59
N GLU A 67 8.45 55.75 -7.11
CA GLU A 67 7.52 56.25 -8.12
C GLU A 67 6.87 57.57 -7.68
N ALA A 68 6.30 57.61 -6.46
CA ALA A 68 5.71 58.82 -5.90
C ALA A 68 6.73 59.97 -5.78
N THR A 69 7.98 59.65 -5.45
CA THR A 69 9.07 60.65 -5.38
C THR A 69 9.42 61.18 -6.77
N LEU A 70 9.49 60.31 -7.78
CA LEU A 70 9.74 60.69 -9.18
C LEU A 70 8.60 61.55 -9.73
N LEU A 71 7.34 61.22 -9.44
CA LEU A 71 6.18 62.02 -9.82
C LEU A 71 6.21 63.42 -9.18
N ALA A 72 6.55 63.51 -7.89
CA ALA A 72 6.70 64.80 -7.20
C ALA A 72 7.86 65.63 -7.77
N MET A 73 8.94 64.97 -8.21
CA MET A 73 10.05 65.64 -8.91
C MET A 73 9.63 66.13 -10.31
N ALA A 74 8.84 65.34 -11.04
CA ALA A 74 8.34 65.69 -12.37
C ALA A 74 7.44 66.94 -12.35
N GLN A 75 6.78 67.23 -11.22
CA GLN A 75 5.95 68.42 -11.03
C GLN A 75 6.75 69.71 -10.76
N ASP A 76 8.05 69.60 -10.44
CA ASP A 76 8.93 70.70 -10.02
C ASP A 76 10.29 70.64 -10.75
N THR A 77 10.27 70.34 -12.06
CA THR A 77 11.47 70.18 -12.89
C THR A 77 12.16 71.49 -13.24
N SER A 78 11.50 72.63 -13.04
CA SER A 78 12.02 73.97 -13.36
C SER A 78 13.32 74.36 -12.64
N GLN A 79 13.70 73.63 -11.58
CA GLN A 79 14.90 73.86 -10.77
C GLN A 79 16.04 72.87 -11.04
N ILE A 80 15.88 71.92 -11.97
CA ILE A 80 16.85 70.86 -12.23
C ILE A 80 17.50 71.05 -13.62
N PRO A 81 18.84 71.14 -13.72
CA PRO A 81 19.53 71.19 -15.02
C PRO A 81 19.22 69.96 -15.89
N ALA A 82 18.91 70.17 -17.17
CA ALA A 82 18.52 69.11 -18.09
C ALA A 82 19.59 68.00 -18.21
N GLU A 83 20.88 68.36 -18.24
CA GLU A 83 22.00 67.41 -18.31
C GLU A 83 22.02 66.45 -17.11
N LEU A 84 21.72 66.96 -15.91
CA LEU A 84 21.65 66.16 -14.70
C LEU A 84 20.45 65.21 -14.70
N LEU A 85 19.32 65.66 -15.26
CA LEU A 85 18.12 64.84 -15.41
C LEU A 85 18.32 63.70 -16.41
N HIS A 86 19.03 63.96 -17.52
CA HIS A 86 19.41 62.94 -18.49
C HIS A 86 20.36 61.90 -17.90
N GLY A 87 21.41 62.31 -17.18
CA GLY A 87 22.35 61.38 -16.56
C GLY A 87 21.68 60.46 -15.54
N VAL A 88 20.80 61.01 -14.69
CA VAL A 88 20.04 60.19 -13.74
C VAL A 88 19.05 59.27 -14.45
N LYS A 89 18.33 59.74 -15.47
CA LYS A 89 17.49 58.85 -16.29
C LYS A 89 18.29 57.65 -16.79
N ASP A 90 19.45 57.88 -17.40
CA ASP A 90 20.26 56.82 -18.01
C ASP A 90 20.77 55.82 -16.97
N ASP A 91 21.24 56.30 -15.81
CA ASP A 91 21.70 55.45 -14.70
C ASP A 91 20.56 54.56 -14.17
N VAL A 92 19.38 55.14 -13.92
CA VAL A 92 18.24 54.38 -13.39
C VAL A 92 17.68 53.41 -14.43
N MET A 93 17.53 53.83 -15.69
CA MET A 93 17.08 52.97 -16.78
C MET A 93 18.04 51.79 -16.99
N THR A 94 19.35 52.03 -16.87
CA THR A 94 20.38 50.98 -16.93
C THR A 94 20.21 49.98 -15.79
N MET A 95 20.02 50.45 -14.54
CA MET A 95 19.81 49.57 -13.39
C MET A 95 18.50 48.77 -13.50
N VAL A 96 17.41 49.40 -13.93
CA VAL A 96 16.12 48.71 -14.11
C VAL A 96 16.22 47.63 -15.18
N SER A 97 16.81 47.96 -16.33
CA SER A 97 16.88 47.07 -17.50
C SER A 97 17.89 45.94 -17.33
N ASN A 98 19.06 46.23 -16.75
CA ASN A 98 20.17 45.27 -16.71
C ASN A 98 20.23 44.48 -15.40
N GLU A 99 19.59 44.97 -14.32
CA GLU A 99 19.64 44.30 -13.02
C GLU A 99 18.26 43.90 -12.50
N LEU A 100 17.34 44.86 -12.33
CA LEU A 100 16.12 44.62 -11.57
C LEU A 100 15.12 43.73 -12.34
N LYS A 101 14.86 44.04 -13.62
CA LYS A 101 13.98 43.20 -14.47
C LYS A 101 14.53 41.78 -14.68
N PRO A 102 15.82 41.59 -15.05
CA PRO A 102 16.39 40.24 -15.16
C PRO A 102 16.28 39.43 -13.87
N ARG A 103 16.48 40.04 -12.71
CA ARG A 103 16.31 39.36 -11.41
C ARG A 103 14.89 38.88 -11.18
N ILE A 104 13.87 39.70 -11.49
CA ILE A 104 12.45 39.29 -11.39
C ILE A 104 12.18 38.07 -12.28
N VAL A 105 12.71 38.06 -13.51
CA VAL A 105 12.56 36.94 -14.43
C VAL A 105 13.28 35.68 -13.93
N THR A 106 14.51 35.82 -13.42
CA THR A 106 15.25 34.69 -12.82
C THR A 106 14.51 34.11 -11.62
N GLU A 107 13.93 34.96 -10.78
CA GLU A 107 13.17 34.51 -9.62
C GLU A 107 11.86 33.83 -10.00
N HIS A 108 11.15 34.34 -11.02
CA HIS A 108 10.00 33.66 -11.62
C HIS A 108 10.36 32.25 -12.11
N GLN A 109 11.49 32.11 -12.82
CA GLN A 109 11.97 30.79 -13.26
C GLN A 109 12.26 29.84 -12.10
N GLN A 110 12.82 30.34 -11.00
CA GLN A 110 13.10 29.54 -9.81
C GLN A 110 11.81 29.05 -9.14
N ILE A 111 10.82 29.92 -8.92
CA ILE A 111 9.55 29.50 -8.31
C ILE A 111 8.75 28.58 -9.26
N GLN A 112 8.86 28.78 -10.58
CA GLN A 112 8.26 27.90 -11.58
C GLN A 112 8.89 26.49 -11.56
N ALA A 113 10.21 26.40 -11.39
CA ALA A 113 10.89 25.11 -11.24
C ALA A 113 10.48 24.41 -9.94
N GLN A 114 10.44 25.13 -8.82
CA GLN A 114 10.04 24.59 -7.51
C GLN A 114 8.63 23.99 -7.54
N ILE A 115 7.65 24.68 -8.15
CA ILE A 115 6.27 24.14 -8.20
C ILE A 115 6.16 22.95 -9.16
N ALA A 116 6.97 22.91 -10.23
CA ALA A 116 6.96 21.84 -11.21
C ALA A 116 7.50 20.50 -10.66
N GLU A 117 8.46 20.54 -9.73
CA GLU A 117 9.05 19.35 -9.08
C GLU A 117 8.01 18.50 -8.33
N PHE A 118 6.93 19.10 -7.83
CA PHE A 118 5.88 18.36 -7.12
C PHE A 118 5.16 17.32 -8.00
N SER A 119 5.16 17.49 -9.32
CA SER A 119 4.60 16.49 -10.24
C SER A 119 5.29 15.14 -10.09
N ALA A 120 6.61 15.14 -9.93
CA ALA A 120 7.41 13.93 -9.73
C ALA A 120 7.15 13.28 -8.36
N LEU A 121 6.88 14.07 -7.31
CA LEU A 121 6.53 13.54 -5.99
C LEU A 121 5.21 12.76 -6.03
N PHE A 122 4.18 13.32 -6.69
CA PHE A 122 2.91 12.61 -6.84
C PHE A 122 3.04 11.38 -7.75
N ALA A 123 3.79 11.49 -8.85
CA ALA A 123 4.05 10.35 -9.74
C ALA A 123 4.73 9.18 -8.98
N LYS A 124 5.68 9.49 -8.09
CA LYS A 124 6.32 8.47 -7.24
C LYS A 124 5.34 7.78 -6.29
N CYS A 125 4.35 8.50 -5.76
CA CYS A 125 3.31 7.86 -4.95
C CYS A 125 2.48 6.87 -5.80
N GLU A 126 2.14 7.25 -7.04
CA GLU A 126 1.42 6.35 -7.96
C GLU A 126 2.26 5.13 -8.36
N GLU A 127 3.57 5.30 -8.54
CA GLU A 127 4.50 4.19 -8.79
C GLU A 127 4.52 3.19 -7.63
N VAL A 128 4.60 3.68 -6.39
CA VAL A 128 4.53 2.82 -5.18
C VAL A 128 3.21 2.05 -5.10
N ARG A 129 2.09 2.69 -5.47
CA ARG A 129 0.79 2.02 -5.56
C ARG A 129 0.81 0.94 -6.63
N GLY A 130 1.27 1.28 -7.84
CA GLY A 130 1.30 0.38 -8.99
C GLY A 130 2.19 -0.84 -8.76
N SER A 131 3.38 -0.66 -8.17
CA SER A 131 4.27 -1.78 -7.87
C SER A 131 3.66 -2.75 -6.86
N GLY A 132 3.10 -2.24 -5.75
CA GLY A 132 2.49 -3.08 -4.73
C GLY A 132 1.24 -3.81 -5.23
N LEU A 133 0.46 -3.18 -6.11
CA LEU A 133 -0.70 -3.82 -6.75
C LEU A 133 -0.29 -4.92 -7.73
N ASN A 134 0.74 -4.71 -8.55
CA ASN A 134 1.20 -5.75 -9.48
C ASN A 134 1.65 -7.02 -8.76
N GLU A 135 2.34 -6.89 -7.63
CA GLU A 135 2.71 -8.02 -6.76
C GLU A 135 1.44 -8.70 -6.20
N SER A 136 0.50 -7.91 -5.69
CA SER A 136 -0.76 -8.39 -5.12
C SER A 136 -1.65 -9.11 -6.16
N TYR A 137 -1.67 -8.67 -7.41
CA TYR A 137 -2.40 -9.34 -8.50
C TYR A 137 -1.83 -10.72 -8.82
N ALA A 138 -0.52 -10.91 -8.74
CA ALA A 138 0.09 -12.22 -8.93
C ALA A 138 -0.29 -13.19 -7.81
N GLU A 139 -0.31 -12.72 -6.56
CA GLU A 139 -0.76 -13.49 -5.39
C GLU A 139 -2.25 -13.83 -5.49
N GLN A 140 -3.09 -12.87 -5.89
CA GLN A 140 -4.53 -13.07 -6.06
C GLN A 140 -4.84 -14.17 -7.08
N GLN A 141 -4.09 -14.26 -8.18
CA GLN A 141 -4.28 -15.29 -9.20
C GLN A 141 -3.97 -16.71 -8.69
N ALA A 142 -3.15 -16.85 -7.63
CA ALA A 142 -2.84 -18.15 -7.04
C ALA A 142 -3.96 -18.67 -6.12
N ILE A 143 -4.76 -17.78 -5.51
CA ILE A 143 -5.79 -18.15 -4.54
C ILE A 143 -6.82 -19.14 -5.10
N PRO A 144 -7.44 -18.94 -6.29
CA PRO A 144 -8.40 -19.89 -6.83
C PRO A 144 -7.85 -21.31 -7.01
N VAL A 145 -6.55 -21.44 -7.32
CA VAL A 145 -5.87 -22.74 -7.46
C VAL A 145 -5.74 -23.42 -6.10
N LEU A 146 -5.36 -22.66 -5.07
CA LEU A 146 -5.28 -23.17 -3.69
C LEU A 146 -6.66 -23.63 -3.18
N ILE A 147 -7.72 -22.86 -3.48
CA ILE A 147 -9.11 -23.24 -3.18
C ILE A 147 -9.46 -24.57 -3.85
N ALA A 148 -9.21 -24.68 -5.16
CA ALA A 148 -9.52 -25.90 -5.92
C ALA A 148 -8.77 -27.13 -5.38
N ASN A 149 -7.48 -26.98 -5.07
CA ASN A 149 -6.65 -28.06 -4.53
C ASN A 149 -7.13 -28.50 -3.14
N HIS A 150 -7.41 -27.56 -2.24
CA HIS A 150 -7.93 -27.87 -0.92
C HIS A 150 -9.29 -28.58 -1.01
N LYS A 151 -10.21 -28.07 -1.85
CA LYS A 151 -11.53 -28.68 -2.03
C LYS A 151 -11.43 -30.11 -2.58
N ALA A 152 -10.63 -30.33 -3.62
CA ALA A 152 -10.40 -31.66 -4.17
C ALA A 152 -9.80 -32.62 -3.11
N CYS A 153 -8.93 -32.11 -2.24
CA CYS A 153 -8.39 -32.90 -1.13
C CYS A 153 -9.49 -33.35 -0.15
N ARG A 154 -10.43 -32.46 0.21
CA ARG A 154 -11.55 -32.78 1.12
C ARG A 154 -12.54 -33.76 0.50
N GLU A 155 -12.77 -33.69 -0.81
CA GLU A 155 -13.56 -34.69 -1.53
C GLU A 155 -12.90 -36.08 -1.48
N GLN A 156 -11.57 -36.16 -1.61
CA GLN A 156 -10.82 -37.41 -1.45
C GLN A 156 -10.86 -37.93 0.00
N GLU A 157 -10.72 -37.03 0.99
CA GLU A 157 -10.86 -37.38 2.41
C GLU A 157 -12.24 -37.99 2.69
N SER A 158 -13.31 -37.37 2.17
CA SER A 158 -14.67 -37.89 2.28
C SER A 158 -14.79 -39.30 1.71
N ALA A 159 -14.28 -39.52 0.50
CA ALA A 159 -14.34 -40.84 -0.13
C ALA A 159 -13.58 -41.92 0.67
N LEU A 160 -12.46 -41.57 1.29
CA LEU A 160 -11.73 -42.49 2.19
C LEU A 160 -12.50 -42.75 3.49
N GLN A 161 -13.19 -41.74 4.03
CA GLN A 161 -14.03 -41.92 5.21
C GLN A 161 -15.23 -42.83 4.95
N ASP A 162 -15.89 -42.69 3.80
CA ASP A 162 -17.01 -43.58 3.44
C ASP A 162 -16.56 -45.04 3.31
N ARG A 163 -15.34 -45.27 2.79
CA ARG A 163 -14.71 -46.60 2.74
C ARG A 163 -14.41 -47.15 4.13
N LEU A 164 -13.85 -46.32 5.01
CA LEU A 164 -13.57 -46.70 6.40
C LEU A 164 -14.86 -47.05 7.15
N GLU A 165 -15.93 -46.28 6.94
CA GLU A 165 -17.22 -46.55 7.58
C GLU A 165 -17.85 -47.86 7.09
N THR A 166 -17.73 -48.13 5.79
CA THR A 166 -18.10 -49.43 5.21
C THR A 166 -17.29 -50.57 5.84
N CYS A 167 -15.98 -50.38 6.04
CA CYS A 167 -15.11 -51.37 6.68
C CYS A 167 -15.51 -51.63 8.13
N ARG A 168 -15.82 -50.57 8.90
CA ARG A 168 -16.27 -50.65 10.29
C ARG A 168 -17.58 -51.40 10.42
N THR A 169 -18.54 -51.15 9.53
CA THR A 169 -19.81 -51.88 9.47
C THR A 169 -19.59 -53.38 9.20
N ALA A 170 -18.70 -53.71 8.26
CA ALA A 170 -18.33 -55.10 7.97
C ALA A 170 -17.56 -55.77 9.13
N LEU A 171 -16.73 -55.01 9.84
CA LEU A 171 -16.00 -55.48 11.02
C LEU A 171 -16.98 -55.83 12.15
N GLN A 172 -17.97 -54.99 12.42
CA GLN A 172 -19.01 -55.27 13.42
C GLN A 172 -19.80 -56.53 13.08
N SER A 173 -20.16 -56.71 11.80
CA SER A 173 -20.80 -57.94 11.33
C SER A 173 -19.91 -59.18 11.54
N SER A 174 -18.62 -59.06 11.25
CA SER A 174 -17.63 -60.13 11.44
C SER A 174 -17.44 -60.49 12.92
N GLN A 175 -17.49 -59.51 13.82
CA GLN A 175 -17.42 -59.74 15.27
C GLN A 175 -18.60 -60.58 15.77
N MET A 176 -19.81 -60.32 15.27
CA MET A 176 -21.00 -61.12 15.64
C MET A 176 -20.91 -62.56 15.11
N VAL A 177 -20.42 -62.73 13.88
CA VAL A 177 -20.22 -64.06 13.27
C VAL A 177 -19.18 -64.87 14.04
N ASP A 178 -18.05 -64.26 14.37
CA ASP A 178 -16.98 -64.90 15.16
C ASP A 178 -17.48 -65.29 16.55
N ALA A 179 -18.12 -64.37 17.27
CA ALA A 179 -18.67 -64.62 18.61
C ALA A 179 -19.65 -65.80 18.61
N SER A 180 -20.60 -65.83 17.66
CA SER A 180 -21.57 -66.92 17.52
C SER A 180 -20.91 -68.26 17.18
N THR A 181 -19.95 -68.24 16.24
CA THR A 181 -19.23 -69.44 15.79
C THR A 181 -18.39 -70.05 16.91
N CYS A 182 -17.66 -69.21 17.64
CA CYS A 182 -16.80 -69.63 18.73
C CYS A 182 -17.60 -70.07 19.96
N GLU A 183 -18.75 -69.45 20.24
CA GLU A 183 -19.66 -69.94 21.28
C GLU A 183 -20.21 -71.33 20.93
N SER A 184 -20.57 -71.57 19.66
CA SER A 184 -21.00 -72.90 19.20
C SER A 184 -19.91 -73.96 19.41
N ALA A 185 -18.64 -73.62 19.13
CA ALA A 185 -17.51 -74.51 19.39
C ALA A 185 -17.36 -74.81 20.90
N ARG A 186 -17.45 -73.78 21.75
CA ARG A 186 -17.34 -73.88 23.22
C ARG A 186 -18.45 -74.73 23.85
N LEU A 187 -19.67 -74.67 23.31
CA LEU A 187 -20.81 -75.47 23.79
C LEU A 187 -20.65 -76.96 23.46
N LEU A 188 -20.05 -77.27 22.31
CA LEU A 188 -19.82 -78.65 21.88
C LEU A 188 -18.57 -79.29 22.48
N ASP A 189 -17.57 -78.48 22.83
CA ASP A 189 -16.33 -78.92 23.48
C ASP A 189 -16.54 -79.17 24.98
N ARG A 190 -17.49 -80.06 25.30
CA ARG A 190 -17.83 -80.49 26.66
C ARG A 190 -18.02 -82.00 26.68
N ILE A 191 -17.58 -82.62 27.77
CA ILE A 191 -17.86 -84.03 28.07
C ILE A 191 -19.38 -84.19 28.14
N PRO A 192 -19.97 -85.11 27.34
CA PRO A 192 -21.41 -85.35 27.36
C PRO A 192 -21.86 -85.92 28.71
N ASP A 193 -23.11 -85.66 29.07
CA ASP A 193 -23.74 -86.27 30.24
C ASP A 193 -23.85 -87.80 30.06
N VAL A 194 -23.73 -88.54 31.18
CA VAL A 194 -23.76 -90.01 31.18
C VAL A 194 -25.08 -90.58 30.63
N SER A 195 -26.18 -89.82 30.67
CA SER A 195 -27.47 -90.20 30.10
C SER A 195 -27.42 -90.54 28.61
N ILE A 196 -26.49 -89.96 27.84
CA ILE A 196 -26.30 -90.28 26.42
C ILE A 196 -25.86 -91.74 26.22
N CYS A 197 -25.27 -92.34 27.25
CA CYS A 197 -24.83 -93.74 27.29
C CYS A 197 -25.92 -94.72 27.78
N SER A 198 -27.19 -94.31 27.83
CA SER A 198 -28.27 -95.24 28.22
C SER A 198 -28.59 -96.24 27.10
N ALA A 199 -28.85 -97.49 27.48
CA ALA A 199 -29.34 -98.51 26.55
C ALA A 199 -30.79 -98.21 26.10
N GLN A 200 -31.12 -98.56 24.86
CA GLN A 200 -32.48 -98.45 24.33
C GLN A 200 -33.30 -99.71 24.67
N ASN A 201 -34.64 -99.60 24.66
CA ASN A 201 -35.52 -100.72 25.00
C ASN A 201 -35.29 -101.91 24.05
N GLY A 202 -34.85 -103.05 24.62
CA GLY A 202 -34.58 -104.28 23.88
C GLY A 202 -33.27 -104.28 23.08
N GLU A 203 -32.39 -103.29 23.26
CA GLU A 203 -31.09 -103.21 22.58
C GLU A 203 -30.12 -104.31 23.10
N SER A 204 -29.44 -105.02 22.18
CA SER A 204 -28.40 -105.99 22.57
C SER A 204 -27.08 -105.28 22.93
N ALA A 205 -26.19 -105.95 23.65
CA ALA A 205 -24.89 -105.39 24.02
C ALA A 205 -24.03 -104.98 22.81
N GLU A 206 -24.06 -105.78 21.74
CA GLU A 206 -23.32 -105.49 20.49
C GLU A 206 -23.86 -104.22 19.81
N PHE A 207 -25.19 -104.10 19.67
CA PHE A 207 -25.81 -102.91 19.08
C PHE A 207 -25.57 -101.65 19.91
N TYR A 208 -25.65 -101.76 21.24
CA TYR A 208 -25.33 -100.65 22.16
C TYR A 208 -23.90 -100.13 21.95
N HIS A 209 -22.90 -101.02 21.96
CA HIS A 209 -21.51 -100.59 21.79
C HIS A 209 -21.23 -100.03 20.39
N ALA A 210 -21.84 -100.60 19.34
CA ALA A 210 -21.75 -100.06 17.98
C ALA A 210 -22.33 -98.65 17.88
N ARG A 211 -23.54 -98.41 18.42
CA ARG A 211 -24.18 -97.09 18.46
C ARG A 211 -23.35 -96.07 19.23
N MET A 212 -22.79 -96.45 20.38
CA MET A 212 -21.92 -95.57 21.17
C MET A 212 -20.65 -95.18 20.43
N LEU A 213 -20.01 -96.11 19.72
CA LEU A 213 -18.86 -95.79 18.88
C LEU A 213 -19.22 -94.75 17.80
N GLU A 214 -20.39 -94.85 17.17
CA GLU A 214 -20.85 -93.87 16.18
C GLU A 214 -21.15 -92.50 16.81
N VAL A 215 -21.90 -92.46 17.92
CA VAL A 215 -22.23 -91.21 18.62
C VAL A 215 -20.96 -90.44 19.02
N PHE A 216 -19.98 -91.12 19.61
CA PHE A 216 -18.73 -90.47 20.01
C PHE A 216 -17.86 -90.07 18.81
N ARG A 217 -17.86 -90.86 17.73
CA ARG A 217 -17.15 -90.51 16.48
C ARG A 217 -17.73 -89.24 15.86
N ASP A 218 -19.05 -89.15 15.76
CA ASP A 218 -19.74 -87.98 15.20
C ASP A 218 -19.57 -86.75 16.10
N ARG A 219 -19.62 -86.92 17.42
CA ARG A 219 -19.37 -85.82 18.36
C ARG A 219 -17.95 -85.29 18.22
N LEU A 220 -16.94 -86.15 18.16
CA LEU A 220 -15.55 -85.74 17.95
C LEU A 220 -15.36 -85.01 16.62
N LYS A 221 -16.00 -85.50 15.55
CA LYS A 221 -16.00 -84.83 14.24
C LYS A 221 -16.60 -83.43 14.33
N ASN A 222 -17.74 -83.27 14.99
CA ASN A 222 -18.41 -81.98 15.16
C ASN A 222 -17.58 -81.00 15.99
N ILE A 223 -16.94 -81.44 17.07
CA ILE A 223 -16.03 -80.62 17.87
C ILE A 223 -14.89 -80.09 16.98
N ARG A 224 -14.24 -80.98 16.21
CA ARG A 224 -13.15 -80.59 15.30
C ARG A 224 -13.59 -79.58 14.25
N ILE A 225 -14.73 -79.83 13.60
CA ILE A 225 -15.28 -78.92 12.58
C ILE A 225 -15.56 -77.54 13.16
N ARG A 226 -16.20 -77.48 14.34
CA ARG A 226 -16.60 -76.21 14.96
C ARG A 226 -15.41 -75.43 15.50
N ARG A 227 -14.41 -76.13 16.04
CA ARG A 227 -13.13 -75.51 16.42
C ARG A 227 -12.42 -74.90 15.21
N LEU A 228 -12.27 -75.65 14.13
CA LEU A 228 -11.68 -75.14 12.89
C LEU A 228 -12.46 -73.95 12.31
N LEU A 229 -13.80 -73.99 12.39
CA LEU A 229 -14.63 -72.89 11.94
C LEU A 229 -14.40 -71.62 12.79
N CYS A 230 -14.35 -71.74 14.12
CA CYS A 230 -14.01 -70.63 15.02
C CYS A 230 -12.61 -70.08 14.74
N GLU A 231 -11.59 -70.94 14.62
CA GLU A 231 -10.21 -70.52 14.30
C GLU A 231 -10.16 -69.75 12.97
N ASN A 232 -10.90 -70.21 11.94
CA ASN A 232 -10.96 -69.54 10.65
C ASN A 232 -11.72 -68.20 10.71
N THR A 233 -12.87 -68.13 11.40
CA THR A 233 -13.60 -66.85 11.55
C THR A 233 -12.81 -65.84 12.35
N THR A 234 -12.07 -66.28 13.38
CA THR A 234 -11.19 -65.41 14.16
C THR A 234 -10.04 -64.89 13.29
N GLY A 235 -9.46 -65.75 12.44
CA GLY A 235 -8.46 -65.34 11.45
C GLY A 235 -9.01 -64.26 10.49
N ALA A 236 -10.20 -64.48 9.92
CA ALA A 236 -10.86 -63.52 9.03
C ALA A 236 -11.20 -62.20 9.75
N LEU A 237 -11.68 -62.26 10.99
CA LEU A 237 -11.95 -61.08 11.82
C LEU A 237 -10.69 -60.24 12.04
N ASN A 238 -9.56 -60.88 12.34
CA ASN A 238 -8.29 -60.19 12.54
C ASN A 238 -7.77 -59.53 11.26
N LEU A 239 -7.92 -60.19 10.10
CA LEU A 239 -7.60 -59.60 8.79
C LEU A 239 -8.48 -58.38 8.49
N GLN A 240 -9.79 -58.49 8.72
CA GLN A 240 -10.72 -57.37 8.54
C GLN A 240 -10.37 -56.19 9.45
N ARG A 241 -10.03 -56.46 10.73
CA ARG A 241 -9.57 -55.42 11.67
C ARG A 241 -8.33 -54.71 11.14
N SER A 242 -7.31 -55.46 10.73
CA SER A 242 -6.09 -54.89 10.17
C SER A 242 -6.35 -54.05 8.91
N ALA A 243 -7.31 -54.44 8.07
CA ALA A 243 -7.71 -53.67 6.90
C ALA A 243 -8.35 -52.33 7.30
N CYS A 244 -9.27 -52.34 8.26
CA CYS A 244 -9.89 -51.09 8.74
C CYS A 244 -8.87 -50.19 9.45
N ASP A 245 -7.91 -50.75 10.19
CA ASP A 245 -6.84 -49.97 10.83
C ASP A 245 -5.93 -49.27 9.79
N THR A 246 -5.67 -49.92 8.65
CA THR A 246 -4.94 -49.30 7.54
C THR A 246 -5.74 -48.16 6.91
N GLN A 247 -7.03 -48.36 6.64
CA GLN A 247 -7.89 -47.30 6.12
C GLN A 247 -8.02 -46.12 7.09
N ALA A 248 -8.05 -46.38 8.40
CA ALA A 248 -8.07 -45.32 9.41
C ALA A 248 -6.79 -44.45 9.35
N ARG A 249 -5.61 -45.07 9.12
CA ARG A 249 -4.36 -44.34 8.92
C ARG A 249 -4.37 -43.54 7.62
N GLU A 250 -4.91 -44.09 6.53
CA GLU A 250 -5.05 -43.39 5.25
C GLU A 250 -5.93 -42.14 5.38
N VAL A 251 -7.08 -42.26 6.05
CA VAL A 251 -7.97 -41.11 6.35
C VAL A 251 -7.21 -40.04 7.16
N GLN A 252 -6.47 -40.45 8.19
CA GLN A 252 -5.71 -39.52 9.02
C GLN A 252 -4.62 -38.78 8.23
N GLN A 253 -3.85 -39.49 7.40
CA GLN A 253 -2.82 -38.90 6.54
C GLN A 253 -3.42 -37.94 5.49
N GLN A 254 -4.57 -38.32 4.91
CA GLN A 254 -5.28 -37.46 3.98
C GLN A 254 -5.76 -36.19 4.68
N ARG A 255 -6.34 -36.31 5.89
CA ARG A 255 -6.77 -35.15 6.69
C ARG A 255 -5.62 -34.21 7.00
N GLU A 256 -4.45 -34.73 7.40
CA GLU A 256 -3.26 -33.93 7.64
C GLU A 256 -2.80 -33.18 6.38
N THR A 257 -2.86 -33.84 5.22
CA THR A 257 -2.56 -33.24 3.92
C THR A 257 -3.54 -32.12 3.59
N CYS A 258 -4.85 -32.33 3.76
CA CYS A 258 -5.85 -31.31 3.49
C CYS A 258 -5.74 -30.13 4.46
N ASN A 259 -5.45 -30.37 5.74
CA ASN A 259 -5.20 -29.32 6.72
C ASN A 259 -3.93 -28.50 6.37
N LEU A 260 -2.90 -29.12 5.77
CA LEU A 260 -1.73 -28.39 5.27
C LEU A 260 -2.10 -27.48 4.09
N LEU A 261 -2.87 -27.99 3.13
CA LEU A 261 -3.37 -27.19 2.00
C LEU A 261 -4.26 -26.04 2.46
N GLN A 262 -5.12 -26.28 3.46
CA GLN A 262 -5.94 -25.23 4.05
C GLN A 262 -5.08 -24.14 4.70
N ARG A 263 -4.05 -24.51 5.48
CA ARG A 263 -3.12 -23.54 6.06
C ARG A 263 -2.38 -22.71 5.01
N GLN A 264 -1.99 -23.34 3.90
CA GLN A 264 -1.35 -22.63 2.80
C GLN A 264 -2.32 -21.63 2.15
N LEU A 265 -3.55 -22.06 1.87
CA LEU A 265 -4.62 -21.22 1.35
C LEU A 265 -4.91 -20.02 2.27
N ASP A 266 -5.16 -20.29 3.55
CA ASP A 266 -5.45 -19.28 4.56
C ASP A 266 -4.27 -18.31 4.71
N SER A 267 -3.02 -18.80 4.76
CA SER A 267 -1.83 -17.93 4.83
C SER A 267 -1.72 -17.04 3.60
N SER A 268 -1.86 -17.58 2.39
CA SER A 268 -1.72 -16.79 1.16
C SER A 268 -2.80 -15.72 1.02
N ALA A 269 -4.05 -16.02 1.39
CA ALA A 269 -5.12 -15.02 1.41
C ALA A 269 -4.86 -13.93 2.47
N CYS A 270 -4.36 -14.34 3.64
CA CYS A 270 -3.97 -13.43 4.71
C CYS A 270 -2.83 -12.49 4.30
N ASP A 271 -1.78 -13.04 3.72
CA ASP A 271 -0.59 -12.32 3.29
C ASP A 271 -0.95 -11.29 2.20
N LEU A 272 -1.82 -11.66 1.26
CA LEU A 272 -2.35 -10.76 0.26
C LEU A 272 -3.13 -9.60 0.90
N SER A 273 -4.03 -9.87 1.85
CA SER A 273 -4.78 -8.83 2.55
C SER A 273 -3.86 -7.86 3.32
N LEU A 274 -2.85 -8.40 4.01
CA LEU A 274 -1.86 -7.60 4.74
C LEU A 274 -0.97 -6.77 3.79
N SER A 275 -0.56 -7.35 2.66
CA SER A 275 0.21 -6.66 1.62
C SER A 275 -0.59 -5.52 1.02
N MET A 276 -1.87 -5.75 0.73
CA MET A 276 -2.81 -4.74 0.24
C MET A 276 -2.97 -3.58 1.21
N ASN A 277 -3.21 -3.88 2.49
CA ASN A 277 -3.34 -2.85 3.53
C ASN A 277 -2.03 -2.05 3.69
N THR A 278 -0.88 -2.73 3.68
CA THR A 278 0.43 -2.10 3.77
C THR A 278 0.71 -1.18 2.57
N THR A 279 0.41 -1.63 1.36
CA THR A 279 0.56 -0.85 0.12
C THR A 279 -0.36 0.37 0.14
N CYS A 280 -1.62 0.18 0.53
CA CYS A 280 -2.59 1.25 0.71
C CYS A 280 -2.10 2.31 1.71
N ALA A 281 -1.66 1.88 2.91
CA ALA A 281 -1.17 2.78 3.95
C ALA A 281 0.06 3.59 3.49
N LYS A 282 1.02 2.94 2.81
CA LYS A 282 2.19 3.61 2.22
C LYS A 282 1.79 4.62 1.15
N TYR A 283 0.86 4.26 0.27
CA TYR A 283 0.33 5.15 -0.77
C TYR A 283 -0.35 6.38 -0.15
N GLN A 284 -1.27 6.18 0.79
CA GLN A 284 -2.00 7.25 1.46
C GLN A 284 -1.06 8.19 2.25
N ALA A 285 -0.06 7.63 2.95
CA ALA A 285 0.94 8.42 3.65
C ALA A 285 1.79 9.25 2.67
N CYS A 286 2.25 8.65 1.57
CA CYS A 286 2.98 9.35 0.51
C CYS A 286 2.14 10.51 -0.07
N ARG A 287 0.89 10.23 -0.43
CA ARG A 287 -0.05 11.23 -0.97
C ARG A 287 -0.29 12.37 0.00
N SER A 288 -0.55 12.05 1.27
CA SER A 288 -0.79 13.05 2.32
C SER A 288 0.43 13.95 2.50
N GLN A 289 1.63 13.38 2.56
CA GLN A 289 2.87 14.15 2.69
C GLN A 289 3.14 15.01 1.46
N ALA A 290 2.92 14.49 0.24
CA ALA A 290 3.09 15.24 -1.00
C ALA A 290 2.10 16.41 -1.10
N THR A 291 0.83 16.21 -0.72
CA THR A 291 -0.19 17.27 -0.66
C THR A 291 0.19 18.36 0.34
N LEU A 292 0.56 17.99 1.57
CA LEU A 292 0.98 18.99 2.58
C LEU A 292 2.19 19.81 2.12
N SER A 293 3.17 19.14 1.49
CA SER A 293 4.37 19.79 0.98
C SER A 293 4.04 20.73 -0.18
N TYR A 294 3.15 20.30 -1.09
CA TYR A 294 2.67 21.12 -2.20
C TYR A 294 1.91 22.34 -1.69
N ASP A 295 0.96 22.16 -0.77
CA ASP A 295 0.12 23.27 -0.27
C ASP A 295 0.95 24.36 0.41
N LEU A 296 1.99 23.97 1.16
CA LEU A 296 2.93 24.92 1.78
C LEU A 296 3.68 25.75 0.73
N VAL A 297 4.23 25.08 -0.29
CA VAL A 297 4.99 25.75 -1.35
C VAL A 297 4.07 26.55 -2.26
N HIS A 298 2.90 26.02 -2.62
CA HIS A 298 1.90 26.69 -3.44
C HIS A 298 1.51 28.04 -2.83
N ASN A 299 1.17 28.09 -1.55
CA ASN A 299 0.82 29.36 -0.89
C ASN A 299 1.99 30.36 -0.91
N THR A 300 3.21 29.87 -0.71
CA THR A 300 4.43 30.71 -0.75
C THR A 300 4.70 31.24 -2.17
N VAL A 301 4.59 30.37 -3.18
CA VAL A 301 4.79 30.70 -4.60
C VAL A 301 3.72 31.69 -5.06
N LYS A 302 2.46 31.51 -4.66
CA LYS A 302 1.36 32.44 -4.99
C LYS A 302 1.58 33.83 -4.41
N ALA A 303 2.02 33.91 -3.15
CA ALA A 303 2.40 35.19 -2.55
C ALA A 303 3.60 35.81 -3.29
N ARG A 304 4.58 35.00 -3.70
CA ARG A 304 5.75 35.51 -4.42
C ARG A 304 5.44 35.95 -5.85
N GLU A 305 4.60 35.21 -6.57
CA GLU A 305 4.10 35.57 -7.89
C GLU A 305 3.43 36.96 -7.85
N SER A 306 2.52 37.19 -6.90
CA SER A 306 1.89 38.50 -6.69
C SER A 306 2.93 39.60 -6.46
N ASN A 307 3.95 39.33 -5.62
CA ASN A 307 5.01 40.29 -5.37
C ASN A 307 5.82 40.60 -6.63
N LEU A 308 6.17 39.59 -7.43
CA LEU A 308 6.89 39.79 -8.69
C LEU A 308 6.05 40.60 -9.69
N HIS A 309 4.73 40.42 -9.71
CA HIS A 309 3.83 41.22 -10.55
C HIS A 309 3.85 42.70 -10.13
N ASP A 310 3.80 42.97 -8.83
CA ASP A 310 3.83 44.34 -8.30
C ASP A 310 5.21 44.98 -8.49
N GLU A 311 6.29 44.22 -8.26
CA GLU A 311 7.67 44.64 -8.53
C GLU A 311 7.82 45.03 -10.02
N TRP A 312 7.32 44.19 -10.93
CA TRP A 312 7.42 44.44 -12.37
C TRP A 312 6.64 45.68 -12.81
N LYS A 313 5.39 45.83 -12.34
CA LYS A 313 4.57 47.01 -12.66
C LYS A 313 5.22 48.29 -12.17
N ALA A 314 5.73 48.30 -10.94
CA ALA A 314 6.40 49.48 -10.39
C ALA A 314 7.66 49.85 -11.18
N LEU A 315 8.45 48.86 -11.65
CA LEU A 315 9.59 49.14 -12.52
C LEU A 315 9.16 49.75 -13.86
N GLN A 316 8.07 49.29 -14.45
CA GLN A 316 7.54 49.84 -15.71
C GLN A 316 6.98 51.27 -15.52
N HIS A 317 6.33 51.53 -14.40
CA HIS A 317 5.90 52.89 -14.01
C HIS A 317 7.10 53.84 -13.88
N ILE A 318 8.16 53.39 -13.19
CA ILE A 318 9.41 54.15 -13.04
C ILE A 318 10.03 54.47 -14.40
N GLU A 319 10.16 53.50 -15.30
CA GLU A 319 10.71 53.73 -16.65
C GLU A 319 9.90 54.77 -17.42
N CYS A 320 8.56 54.65 -17.42
CA CYS A 320 7.69 55.60 -18.08
C CYS A 320 7.83 57.02 -17.53
N ILE A 321 7.85 57.18 -16.20
CA ILE A 321 8.01 58.50 -15.56
C ILE A 321 9.38 59.10 -15.91
N LEU A 322 10.45 58.30 -15.88
CA LEU A 322 11.79 58.76 -16.23
C LEU A 322 11.88 59.19 -17.71
N GLU A 323 11.18 58.50 -18.61
CA GLU A 323 11.05 58.92 -20.00
C GLU A 323 10.25 60.22 -20.14
N ALA A 324 9.14 60.35 -19.41
CA ALA A 324 8.29 61.54 -19.40
C ALA A 324 9.02 62.80 -18.87
N MET A 325 9.91 62.64 -17.88
CA MET A 325 10.64 63.74 -17.24
C MET A 325 11.59 64.49 -18.19
N VAL A 326 12.06 63.84 -19.27
CA VAL A 326 12.90 64.47 -20.30
C VAL A 326 12.10 64.91 -21.54
N GLY A 327 10.76 64.82 -21.49
CA GLY A 327 9.85 65.21 -22.56
C GLY A 327 9.38 66.67 -22.48
N THR A 328 8.55 67.10 -23.44
CA THR A 328 8.05 68.48 -23.54
C THR A 328 6.75 68.74 -22.76
N ASP A 329 5.95 67.71 -22.47
CA ASP A 329 4.72 67.77 -21.65
C ASP A 329 4.85 66.83 -20.45
N ILE A 330 5.77 67.18 -19.55
CA ILE A 330 6.20 66.36 -18.41
C ILE A 330 5.01 66.00 -17.51
N MET A 331 4.13 66.97 -17.22
CA MET A 331 3.02 66.77 -16.29
C MET A 331 1.98 65.78 -16.84
N ARG A 332 1.60 65.92 -18.11
CA ARG A 332 0.61 65.03 -18.72
C ARG A 332 1.20 63.63 -18.91
N ALA A 333 2.42 63.53 -19.42
CA ALA A 333 3.08 62.25 -19.64
C ALA A 333 3.30 61.48 -18.32
N ALA A 334 3.70 62.17 -17.24
CA ALA A 334 3.82 61.54 -15.93
C ALA A 334 2.48 61.04 -15.36
N GLN A 335 1.38 61.77 -15.59
CA GLN A 335 0.03 61.31 -15.20
C GLN A 335 -0.45 60.11 -16.02
N ASP A 336 -0.13 60.09 -17.32
CA ASP A 336 -0.47 58.98 -18.20
C ASP A 336 0.30 57.71 -17.79
N CYS A 337 1.57 57.84 -17.38
CA CYS A 337 2.35 56.74 -16.80
C CYS A 337 1.68 56.14 -15.57
N GLY A 338 1.21 56.96 -14.62
CA GLY A 338 0.53 56.47 -13.40
C GLY A 338 -0.81 55.75 -13.67
N ARG A 339 -1.40 55.92 -14.86
CA ARG A 339 -2.64 55.24 -15.28
C ARG A 339 -2.40 54.06 -16.23
N ALA A 340 -1.17 53.91 -16.71
CA ALA A 340 -0.82 52.86 -17.65
C ALA A 340 -0.94 51.48 -17.00
N ILE A 341 -1.45 50.53 -17.79
CA ILE A 341 -1.60 49.13 -17.39
C ILE A 341 -0.46 48.34 -18.03
N TYR A 342 0.41 47.77 -17.20
CA TYR A 342 1.53 46.95 -17.65
C TYR A 342 1.21 45.46 -17.52
N SER A 343 1.51 44.71 -18.58
CA SER A 343 1.31 43.26 -18.60
C SER A 343 2.32 42.54 -17.71
N VAL A 344 1.81 41.57 -16.95
CA VAL A 344 2.59 40.62 -16.13
C VAL A 344 2.40 39.18 -16.62
N ALA A 345 1.86 38.99 -17.83
CA ALA A 345 1.53 37.66 -18.36
C ALA A 345 2.73 36.70 -18.40
N HIS A 346 3.94 37.23 -18.64
CA HIS A 346 5.19 36.44 -18.64
C HIS A 346 5.69 36.06 -17.25
N LEU A 347 5.08 36.58 -16.18
CA LEU A 347 5.38 36.28 -14.79
C LEU A 347 4.28 35.41 -14.15
N VAL A 348 3.33 34.91 -14.93
CA VAL A 348 2.31 33.99 -14.44
C VAL A 348 2.94 32.63 -14.21
N VAL A 349 2.71 32.04 -13.04
CA VAL A 349 3.20 30.71 -12.67
C VAL A 349 2.23 29.66 -13.17
N ASN A 350 2.74 28.63 -13.83
CA ASN A 350 1.98 27.45 -14.20
C ASN A 350 1.98 26.48 -13.02
N TYR A 351 0.87 26.44 -12.29
CA TYR A 351 0.65 25.49 -11.20
C TYR A 351 0.36 24.09 -11.74
N ILE A 352 0.91 23.07 -11.11
CA ILE A 352 0.62 21.68 -11.48
C ILE A 352 -0.83 21.32 -11.12
N THR A 353 -1.42 20.44 -11.92
CA THR A 353 -2.66 19.75 -11.54
C THR A 353 -2.31 18.54 -10.71
N ILE A 354 -2.75 18.51 -9.45
CA ILE A 354 -2.55 17.34 -8.59
C ILE A 354 -3.44 16.19 -9.11
N PRO A 355 -2.87 15.01 -9.40
CA PRO A 355 -3.67 13.84 -9.77
C PRO A 355 -4.66 13.46 -8.66
N THR A 356 -5.87 13.04 -9.03
CA THR A 356 -6.87 12.57 -8.06
C THR A 356 -6.37 11.34 -7.32
N CYS A 357 -6.52 11.34 -5.98
CA CYS A 357 -6.16 10.18 -5.16
C CYS A 357 -7.03 8.98 -5.53
N GLN A 358 -6.40 7.83 -5.77
CA GLN A 358 -7.13 6.60 -6.05
C GLN A 358 -7.60 5.94 -4.74
N ALA A 359 -8.72 5.24 -4.80
CA ALA A 359 -9.18 4.41 -3.68
C ALA A 359 -8.23 3.21 -3.51
N CYS A 360 -8.13 2.70 -2.29
CA CYS A 360 -7.43 1.45 -2.06
C CYS A 360 -8.26 0.29 -2.58
N GLU A 361 -7.61 -0.62 -3.28
CA GLU A 361 -8.24 -1.83 -3.82
C GLU A 361 -8.31 -2.88 -2.71
N ASP A 362 -9.36 -3.70 -2.76
CA ASP A 362 -9.51 -4.87 -1.89
C ASP A 362 -9.55 -6.11 -2.79
N LEU A 363 -8.49 -6.90 -2.73
CA LEU A 363 -8.25 -8.03 -3.63
C LEU A 363 -8.45 -9.38 -2.94
N ALA A 364 -8.69 -9.40 -1.62
CA ALA A 364 -8.78 -10.65 -0.86
C ALA A 364 -9.73 -10.54 0.33
N GLU A 365 -10.67 -11.50 0.40
CA GLU A 365 -11.43 -11.75 1.61
C GLU A 365 -10.49 -12.22 2.73
N VAL A 366 -10.72 -11.75 3.95
CA VAL A 366 -9.85 -12.03 5.09
C VAL A 366 -10.18 -13.40 5.69
N PRO A 367 -9.22 -14.32 5.80
CA PRO A 367 -9.41 -15.60 6.48
C PRO A 367 -10.04 -15.47 7.87
N GLY A 368 -10.91 -16.42 8.22
CA GLY A 368 -11.62 -16.43 9.51
C GLY A 368 -12.89 -15.59 9.57
N THR A 369 -13.15 -14.75 8.56
CA THR A 369 -14.42 -14.01 8.45
C THR A 369 -15.56 -14.90 7.95
N ALA A 370 -16.80 -14.48 8.20
CA ALA A 370 -17.99 -15.19 7.73
C ALA A 370 -18.05 -15.25 6.20
N ASP A 371 -17.70 -14.15 5.52
CA ASP A 371 -17.70 -14.07 4.06
C ASP A 371 -16.63 -14.99 3.45
N TYR A 372 -15.40 -14.97 3.98
CA TYR A 372 -14.34 -15.89 3.56
C TYR A 372 -14.76 -17.34 3.70
N ASN A 373 -15.34 -17.72 4.85
CA ASN A 373 -15.78 -19.09 5.07
C ASN A 373 -16.93 -19.48 4.11
N ALA A 374 -17.85 -18.55 3.84
CA ALA A 374 -18.97 -18.78 2.93
C ALA A 374 -18.52 -18.92 1.47
N THR A 375 -17.48 -18.21 1.03
CA THR A 375 -16.96 -18.26 -0.34
C THR A 375 -15.99 -19.44 -0.52
N VAL A 376 -15.02 -19.57 0.38
CA VAL A 376 -13.87 -20.48 0.23
C VAL A 376 -14.20 -21.90 0.65
N PHE A 377 -15.00 -22.08 1.71
CA PHE A 377 -15.35 -23.40 2.25
C PHE A 377 -16.79 -23.82 1.93
N ALA A 378 -17.38 -23.23 0.89
CA ALA A 378 -18.66 -23.67 0.35
C ALA A 378 -18.59 -25.13 -0.13
N ASN A 379 -19.57 -25.93 0.28
CA ASN A 379 -19.75 -27.31 -0.18
C ASN A 379 -18.60 -28.27 0.21
N ILE A 380 -17.91 -28.03 1.32
CA ILE A 380 -17.01 -29.02 1.91
C ILE A 380 -17.85 -30.18 2.48
N PRO A 381 -17.49 -31.46 2.22
CA PRO A 381 -18.21 -32.61 2.76
C PRO A 381 -18.25 -32.61 4.30
N ALA A 382 -19.42 -32.92 4.88
CA ALA A 382 -19.61 -32.87 6.34
C ALA A 382 -18.76 -33.89 7.12
N ASN A 383 -18.41 -35.01 6.50
CA ASN A 383 -17.51 -36.02 7.05
C ASN A 383 -16.03 -35.59 6.95
N ALA A 384 -15.67 -34.69 6.04
CA ALA A 384 -14.32 -34.13 5.89
C ALA A 384 -14.27 -32.62 6.22
N PRO A 385 -14.51 -32.22 7.48
CA PRO A 385 -14.58 -30.81 7.86
C PRO A 385 -13.22 -30.10 7.71
N THR A 386 -13.31 -28.78 7.58
CA THR A 386 -12.15 -27.87 7.64
C THR A 386 -11.50 -27.88 9.02
N SER A 387 -10.23 -27.49 9.09
CA SER A 387 -9.56 -27.16 10.35
C SER A 387 -9.89 -25.73 10.79
N GLU A 388 -9.63 -25.41 12.06
CA GLU A 388 -9.59 -24.02 12.51
C GLU A 388 -8.53 -23.24 11.71
N CYS A 389 -8.81 -21.97 11.42
CA CYS A 389 -7.86 -21.12 10.73
C CYS A 389 -6.66 -20.82 11.63
N ALA A 390 -5.46 -20.97 11.07
CA ALA A 390 -4.19 -20.72 11.79
C ALA A 390 -3.38 -19.54 11.20
N ALA A 391 -3.93 -18.81 10.25
CA ALA A 391 -3.29 -17.62 9.68
C ALA A 391 -3.27 -16.45 10.68
N SER A 392 -2.36 -15.51 10.51
CA SER A 392 -2.17 -14.38 11.44
C SER A 392 -3.41 -13.49 11.59
N CYS A 393 -4.16 -13.28 10.51
CA CYS A 393 -5.42 -12.53 10.48
C CYS A 393 -6.60 -13.25 11.14
N CYS A 394 -6.49 -14.54 11.45
CA CYS A 394 -7.53 -15.28 12.15
C CYS A 394 -7.40 -15.20 13.68
N LEU A 395 -6.26 -14.71 14.17
CA LEU A 395 -5.93 -14.65 15.60
C LEU A 395 -6.12 -13.25 16.21
N SER A 396 -6.59 -12.30 15.40
CA SER A 396 -6.88 -10.91 15.75
C SER A 396 -8.37 -10.67 15.78
#